data_AF-A0A2P6TK31-F1
#
_entry.id   AF-A0A2P6TK31-F1
#
_cell.length_a   1.000
_cell.length_b   1.000
_cell.length_c   1.000
_cell.angle_alpha   90.00
_cell.angle_beta   90.00
_cell.angle_gamma   90.00
#
_symmetry.space_group_name_H-M   'P 1'
#
loop_
_entity.id
_entity.type
_entity.pdbx_description
1 polymer ?
#
loop_
_entity_poly.entity_id
_entity_poly.type
_entity_poly.pdbx_seq_one_letter_code
_entity_poly.pdbx_strand_id
1 'polypeptide(L)'
;MPQLPKLILCTWLRQAESVVLYPVLQSRLGTEGAQWAARALAEHALIEQAVADVLALRSVGGEALSNRLKQLQVDFVAHQAEAEGAILPAVADVLSPEESLALAAQFKAAKQAAPIAPQPAVAQAQAAQATVVAGSPPVAAPAQAMGGAGPSTVTTGDTSMGGTTGGGAEIEEAPSTAAGSVAECITLLL
;
A
#
# COMPACT_ATOMS: atom_id res chain seq x y z
N MET A 1 -16.57 2.55 15.09
CA MET A 1 -15.26 2.07 14.62
C MET A 1 -15.38 1.38 13.24
N PRO A 2 -15.48 2.12 12.12
CA PRO A 2 -15.71 1.53 10.79
C PRO A 2 -14.44 1.15 9.97
N GLN A 3 -13.21 1.32 10.50
CA GLN A 3 -11.97 1.14 9.72
C GLN A 3 -11.35 -0.28 9.80
N LEU A 4 -11.84 -1.16 10.69
CA LEU A 4 -11.28 -2.51 10.86
C LEU A 4 -11.31 -3.40 9.58
N PRO A 5 -12.34 -3.33 8.71
CA PRO A 5 -12.40 -4.17 7.51
C PRO A 5 -11.23 -3.94 6.53
N LYS A 6 -10.67 -2.71 6.50
CA LYS A 6 -9.56 -2.38 5.61
C LYS A 6 -8.22 -2.97 6.07
N LEU A 7 -8.04 -3.18 7.37
CA LEU A 7 -6.79 -3.73 7.92
C LEU A 7 -6.63 -5.24 7.65
N ILE A 8 -7.74 -5.98 7.55
CA ILE A 8 -7.72 -7.40 7.15
C ILE A 8 -7.27 -7.56 5.69
N LEU A 9 -7.44 -6.51 4.87
CA LEU A 9 -7.08 -6.52 3.45
C LEU A 9 -5.55 -6.62 3.23
N CYS A 10 -4.74 -6.15 4.18
CA CYS A 10 -3.28 -6.11 4.06
C CYS A 10 -2.66 -7.51 3.88
N THR A 11 -3.12 -8.49 4.65
CA THR A 11 -2.59 -9.87 4.59
C THR A 11 -2.90 -10.55 3.25
N TRP A 12 -4.07 -10.28 2.68
CA TRP A 12 -4.42 -10.80 1.35
C TRP A 12 -3.53 -10.21 0.27
N LEU A 13 -3.23 -8.91 0.39
CA LEU A 13 -2.47 -8.17 -0.59
C LEU A 13 -1.04 -8.71 -0.71
N ARG A 14 -0.33 -8.88 0.42
CA ARG A 14 1.04 -9.41 0.43
C ARG A 14 1.15 -10.75 -0.29
N GLN A 15 0.26 -11.70 0.02
CA GLN A 15 0.35 -13.02 -0.59
C GLN A 15 0.14 -12.94 -2.10
N ALA A 16 -0.87 -12.20 -2.56
CA ALA A 16 -1.14 -12.00 -3.97
C ALA A 16 0.03 -11.34 -4.69
N GLU A 17 0.59 -10.28 -4.12
CA GLU A 17 1.78 -9.61 -4.66
C GLU A 17 2.98 -10.57 -4.75
N SER A 18 3.23 -11.35 -3.69
CA SER A 18 4.39 -12.25 -3.64
C SER A 18 4.37 -13.36 -4.68
N VAL A 19 3.18 -13.88 -5.02
CA VAL A 19 3.05 -15.00 -5.97
C VAL A 19 2.76 -14.56 -7.40
N VAL A 20 2.26 -13.33 -7.60
CA VAL A 20 1.85 -12.83 -8.91
C VAL A 20 2.71 -11.64 -9.35
N LEU A 21 2.76 -10.57 -8.56
CA LEU A 21 3.35 -9.29 -8.96
C LEU A 21 4.89 -9.31 -8.90
N TYR A 22 5.48 -9.76 -7.80
CA TYR A 22 6.94 -9.71 -7.62
C TYR A 22 7.72 -10.55 -8.64
N PRO A 23 7.25 -11.74 -9.07
CA PRO A 23 7.87 -12.44 -10.19
C PRO A 23 7.91 -11.62 -11.48
N VAL A 24 6.85 -10.84 -11.76
CA VAL A 24 6.82 -9.94 -12.92
C VAL A 24 7.81 -8.79 -12.76
N LEU A 25 7.86 -8.16 -11.58
CA LEU A 25 8.85 -7.12 -11.28
C LEU A 25 10.28 -7.63 -11.55
N GLN A 26 10.64 -8.77 -10.97
CA GLN A 26 11.98 -9.34 -11.09
C GLN A 26 12.33 -9.74 -12.53
N SER A 27 11.39 -10.36 -13.24
CA SER A 27 11.65 -10.88 -14.59
C SER A 27 11.61 -9.80 -15.67
N ARG A 28 10.77 -8.77 -15.53
CA ARG A 28 10.59 -7.72 -16.55
C ARG A 28 11.41 -6.46 -16.29
N LEU A 29 11.66 -6.12 -15.02
CA LEU A 29 12.39 -4.90 -14.62
C LEU A 29 13.79 -5.19 -14.03
N GLY A 30 14.20 -6.47 -14.00
CA GLY A 30 15.55 -6.88 -13.62
C GLY A 30 15.92 -6.47 -12.19
N THR A 31 17.11 -5.88 -12.03
CA THR A 31 17.66 -5.53 -10.71
C THR A 31 16.79 -4.52 -9.96
N GLU A 32 16.24 -3.52 -10.65
CA GLU A 32 15.35 -2.52 -10.03
C GLU A 32 14.07 -3.17 -9.53
N GLY A 33 13.43 -4.01 -10.36
CA GLY A 33 12.25 -4.78 -9.95
C GLY A 33 12.52 -5.72 -8.77
N ALA A 34 13.70 -6.33 -8.71
CA ALA A 34 14.10 -7.14 -7.56
C ALA A 34 14.27 -6.31 -6.27
N GLN A 35 14.80 -5.09 -6.37
CA GLN A 35 14.92 -4.18 -5.24
C GLN A 35 13.55 -3.69 -4.75
N TRP A 36 12.63 -3.36 -5.66
CA TRP A 36 11.25 -3.02 -5.29
C TRP A 36 10.54 -4.18 -4.61
N ALA A 37 10.63 -5.39 -5.16
CA ALA A 37 10.05 -6.58 -4.53
C ALA A 37 10.62 -6.83 -3.12
N ALA A 38 11.94 -6.69 -2.93
CA ALA A 38 12.55 -6.87 -1.63
C ALA A 38 12.13 -5.80 -0.61
N ARG A 39 12.03 -4.54 -1.04
CA ARG A 39 11.53 -3.43 -0.22
C ARG A 39 10.08 -3.66 0.19
N ALA A 40 9.20 -3.95 -0.76
CA ALA A 40 7.78 -4.22 -0.50
C ALA A 40 7.60 -5.38 0.48
N LEU A 41 8.39 -6.46 0.36
CA LEU A 41 8.38 -7.57 1.33
C LEU A 41 8.79 -7.13 2.74
N ALA A 42 9.79 -6.26 2.86
CA ALA A 42 10.21 -5.71 4.15
C ALA A 42 9.12 -4.83 4.78
N GLU A 43 8.47 -3.98 3.99
CA GLU A 43 7.36 -3.14 4.44
C GLU A 43 6.15 -3.97 4.87
N HIS A 44 5.77 -4.99 4.08
CA HIS A 44 4.72 -5.94 4.45
C HIS A 44 5.03 -6.64 5.77
N ALA A 45 6.28 -7.01 6.04
CA ALA A 45 6.66 -7.60 7.32
C ALA A 45 6.43 -6.64 8.51
N LEU A 46 6.69 -5.35 8.33
CA LEU A 46 6.42 -4.32 9.34
C LEU A 46 4.91 -4.11 9.54
N ILE A 47 4.14 -4.03 8.45
CA ILE A 47 2.69 -3.86 8.47
C ILE A 47 2.00 -5.06 9.13
N GLU A 48 2.39 -6.29 8.77
CA GLU A 48 1.89 -7.54 9.36
C GLU A 48 2.15 -7.59 10.87
N GLN A 49 3.35 -7.21 11.30
CA GLN A 49 3.66 -7.11 12.72
C GLN A 49 2.79 -6.06 13.41
N ALA A 50 2.58 -4.90 12.77
CA ALA A 50 1.73 -3.85 13.32
C ALA A 50 0.25 -4.27 13.43
N VAL A 51 -0.27 -5.03 12.47
CA VAL A 51 -1.61 -5.63 12.55
C VAL A 51 -1.68 -6.60 13.73
N ALA A 52 -0.70 -7.48 13.90
CA ALA A 52 -0.65 -8.41 15.03
C ALA A 52 -0.64 -7.68 16.38
N ASP A 53 0.16 -6.62 16.50
CA ASP A 53 0.23 -5.80 17.72
C ASP A 53 -1.11 -5.10 18.02
N VAL A 54 -1.77 -4.54 16.99
CA VAL A 54 -3.11 -3.93 17.13
C VAL A 54 -4.11 -4.95 17.64
N LEU A 55 -4.09 -6.18 17.12
CA LEU A 55 -4.98 -7.25 17.56
C LEU A 55 -4.72 -7.63 19.02
N ALA A 56 -3.46 -7.70 19.45
CA ALA A 56 -3.10 -7.96 20.84
C ALA A 56 -3.55 -6.83 21.78
N LEU A 57 -3.33 -5.57 21.38
CA LEU A 57 -3.68 -4.37 22.13
C LEU A 57 -5.19 -4.12 22.21
N ARG A 58 -5.99 -4.73 21.32
CA ARG A 58 -7.45 -4.55 21.30
C ARG A 58 -8.12 -4.89 22.64
N SER A 59 -7.57 -5.86 23.36
CA SER A 59 -8.11 -6.31 24.66
C SER A 59 -7.95 -5.27 25.77
N VAL A 60 -6.90 -4.45 25.71
CA VAL A 60 -6.56 -3.42 26.71
C VAL A 60 -6.97 -2.02 26.28
N GLY A 61 -7.03 -1.75 24.97
CA GLY A 61 -7.44 -0.46 24.42
C GLY A 61 -6.46 0.69 24.72
N GLY A 62 -7.01 1.89 24.87
CA GLY A 62 -6.29 3.07 25.34
C GLY A 62 -5.34 3.74 24.34
N GLU A 63 -4.40 4.51 24.89
CA GLU A 63 -3.44 5.30 24.12
C GLU A 63 -2.48 4.43 23.31
N ALA A 64 -2.02 3.31 23.88
CA ALA A 64 -1.13 2.38 23.19
C ALA A 64 -1.76 1.81 21.91
N LEU A 65 -3.02 1.35 21.97
CA LEU A 65 -3.76 0.91 20.79
C LEU A 65 -3.92 2.03 19.76
N SER A 66 -4.28 3.24 20.24
CA SER A 66 -4.49 4.40 19.36
C SER A 66 -3.21 4.80 18.63
N ASN A 67 -2.08 4.80 19.31
CA ASN A 67 -0.78 5.11 18.73
C ASN A 67 -0.35 4.03 17.74
N ARG A 68 -0.57 2.74 18.06
CA ARG A 68 -0.23 1.65 17.13
C ARG A 68 -1.07 1.69 15.86
N LEU A 69 -2.37 1.98 15.96
CA LEU A 69 -3.26 2.15 14.81
C LEU A 69 -2.82 3.33 13.91
N LYS A 70 -2.44 4.46 14.49
CA LYS A 70 -1.91 5.61 13.74
C LYS A 70 -0.64 5.23 12.97
N GLN A 71 0.30 4.56 13.63
CA GLN A 71 1.53 4.11 12.98
C GLN A 71 1.23 3.15 11.83
N LEU A 72 0.39 2.14 12.06
CA LEU A 72 -0.04 1.20 11.02
C LEU A 72 -0.67 1.92 9.82
N GLN A 73 -1.48 2.96 10.06
CA GLN A 73 -2.05 3.77 8.98
C GLN A 73 -0.98 4.52 8.19
N VAL A 74 0.01 5.12 8.87
CA VAL A 74 1.13 5.81 8.21
C VAL A 74 1.92 4.84 7.35
N ASP A 75 2.30 3.69 7.91
CA ASP A 75 3.08 2.67 7.21
C ASP A 75 2.33 2.13 5.98
N PHE A 76 1.03 1.85 6.13
CA PHE A 76 0.19 1.35 5.02
C PHE A 76 0.00 2.38 3.92
N VAL A 77 -0.26 3.65 4.26
CA VAL A 77 -0.44 4.71 3.26
C VAL A 77 0.87 4.98 2.50
N ALA A 78 2.01 4.95 3.19
CA ALA A 78 3.31 5.11 2.54
C ALA A 78 3.59 3.98 1.54
N HIS A 79 3.35 2.72 1.94
CA HIS A 79 3.48 1.56 1.07
C HIS A 79 2.57 1.65 -0.16
N GLN A 80 1.29 1.98 0.04
CA GLN A 80 0.33 2.16 -1.06
C GLN A 80 0.77 3.26 -2.02
N ALA A 81 1.25 4.40 -1.51
CA ALA A 81 1.68 5.52 -2.33
C ALA A 81 2.89 5.15 -3.22
N GLU A 82 3.85 4.36 -2.72
CA GLU A 82 4.96 3.87 -3.55
C GLU A 82 4.46 2.90 -4.64
N ALA A 83 3.58 1.98 -4.27
CA ALA A 83 3.00 1.03 -5.22
C ALA A 83 2.28 1.75 -6.37
N GLU A 84 1.34 2.63 -6.03
CA GLU A 84 0.51 3.35 -7.02
C GLU A 84 1.29 4.41 -7.80
N GLY A 85 2.24 5.09 -7.16
CA GLY A 85 2.98 6.20 -7.78
C GLY A 85 4.18 5.79 -8.63
N ALA A 86 4.78 4.63 -8.36
CA ALA A 86 6.01 4.20 -9.04
C ALA A 86 5.94 2.77 -9.59
N ILE A 87 5.57 1.80 -8.75
CA ILE A 87 5.74 0.38 -9.10
C ILE A 87 4.73 -0.06 -10.17
N LEU A 88 3.44 0.22 -9.96
CA LEU A 88 2.38 -0.25 -10.88
C LEU A 88 2.44 0.42 -12.25
N PRO A 89 2.72 1.74 -12.37
CA PRO A 89 2.99 2.36 -13.67
C PRO A 89 4.15 1.67 -14.41
N ALA A 90 5.27 1.42 -13.73
CA ALA A 90 6.42 0.75 -14.35
C ALA A 90 6.11 -0.69 -14.80
N VAL A 91 5.22 -1.40 -14.10
CA VAL A 91 4.71 -2.71 -14.54
C VAL A 91 3.81 -2.56 -15.78
N ALA A 92 2.91 -1.58 -15.78
CA ALA A 92 2.02 -1.35 -16.92
C ALA A 92 2.79 -1.00 -18.19
N ASP A 93 3.89 -0.26 -18.08
CA ASP A 93 4.74 0.15 -19.21
C ASP A 93 5.45 -1.04 -19.89
N VAL A 94 5.64 -2.16 -19.20
CA VAL A 94 6.36 -3.34 -19.72
C VAL A 94 5.46 -4.52 -20.08
N LEU A 95 4.15 -4.40 -19.90
CA LEU A 95 3.18 -5.45 -20.22
C LEU A 95 2.28 -5.03 -21.38
N SER A 96 1.92 -5.99 -22.23
CA SER A 96 0.82 -5.76 -23.18
C SER A 96 -0.52 -5.60 -22.43
N PRO A 97 -1.55 -5.04 -23.08
CA PRO A 97 -2.90 -5.00 -22.51
C PRO A 97 -3.44 -6.38 -22.12
N GLU A 98 -3.19 -7.41 -22.94
CA GLU A 98 -3.60 -8.79 -22.68
C GLU A 98 -2.84 -9.40 -21.50
N GLU A 99 -1.52 -9.19 -21.42
CA GLU A 99 -0.71 -9.63 -20.29
C GLU A 99 -1.16 -8.96 -18.99
N SER A 100 -1.50 -7.68 -19.05
CA SER A 100 -1.98 -6.92 -17.90
C SER A 100 -3.33 -7.42 -17.40
N LEU A 101 -4.26 -7.73 -18.30
CA LEU A 101 -5.55 -8.33 -17.95
C LEU A 101 -5.37 -9.72 -17.32
N ALA A 102 -4.45 -10.53 -17.88
CA ALA A 102 -4.13 -11.84 -17.32
C ALA A 102 -3.49 -11.73 -15.93
N LEU A 103 -2.63 -10.73 -15.71
CA LEU A 103 -2.02 -10.46 -14.41
C LEU A 103 -3.08 -10.06 -13.37
N ALA A 104 -3.99 -9.16 -13.75
CA ALA A 104 -5.12 -8.74 -12.92
C ALA A 104 -6.01 -9.93 -12.50
N ALA A 105 -6.32 -10.83 -13.43
CA ALA A 105 -7.09 -12.04 -13.14
C ALA A 105 -6.36 -12.98 -12.16
N GLN A 106 -5.06 -13.21 -12.37
CA GLN A 106 -4.23 -14.02 -11.47
C GLN A 106 -4.14 -13.40 -10.08
N PHE A 107 -3.93 -12.08 -10.00
CA PHE A 107 -3.84 -11.36 -8.73
C PHE A 107 -5.15 -11.48 -7.93
N LYS A 108 -6.30 -11.30 -8.60
CA LYS A 108 -7.62 -11.49 -7.99
C LYS A 108 -7.80 -12.90 -7.44
N ALA A 109 -7.41 -13.93 -8.20
CA ALA A 109 -7.50 -15.32 -7.74
C ALA A 109 -6.57 -15.59 -6.55
N ALA A 110 -5.35 -15.06 -6.57
CA ALA A 110 -4.41 -15.19 -5.45
C ALA A 110 -4.91 -14.50 -4.18
N LYS A 111 -5.51 -13.30 -4.30
CA LYS A 111 -6.14 -12.57 -3.18
C LYS A 111 -7.27 -13.39 -2.53
N GLN A 112 -8.09 -14.06 -3.34
CA GLN A 112 -9.16 -14.94 -2.84
C GLN A 112 -8.65 -16.19 -2.12
N ALA A 113 -7.48 -16.70 -2.50
CA ALA A 113 -6.86 -17.87 -1.88
C ALA A 113 -6.00 -17.52 -0.64
N ALA A 114 -5.74 -16.24 -0.39
CA ALA A 114 -4.84 -15.81 0.66
C ALA A 114 -5.44 -16.02 2.08
N PRO A 115 -4.63 -16.40 3.08
CA PRO A 115 -5.07 -16.49 4.47
C PRO A 115 -5.60 -15.15 5.00
N ILE A 116 -6.69 -15.18 5.76
CA ILE A 116 -7.29 -13.98 6.38
C ILE A 116 -6.53 -13.53 7.64
N ALA A 117 -5.92 -14.49 8.35
CA ALA A 117 -5.20 -14.20 9.58
C ALA A 117 -3.79 -13.68 9.29
N PRO A 118 -3.31 -12.65 10.01
CA PRO A 118 -1.96 -12.13 9.83
C PRO A 118 -0.90 -13.21 10.08
N GLN A 119 0.18 -13.14 9.32
CA GLN A 119 1.27 -14.12 9.34
C GLN A 119 2.64 -13.43 9.48
N PRO A 120 2.91 -12.71 10.59
CA PRO A 120 4.11 -11.89 10.74
C PRO A 120 5.41 -12.69 10.61
N ALA A 121 5.45 -13.92 11.15
CA ALA A 121 6.63 -14.79 11.04
C ALA A 121 6.94 -15.18 9.58
N VAL A 122 5.91 -15.43 8.77
CA VAL A 122 6.07 -15.74 7.34
C VAL A 122 6.58 -14.51 6.59
N ALA A 123 5.97 -13.35 6.85
CA ALA A 123 6.37 -12.10 6.21
C ALA A 123 7.83 -11.72 6.53
N GLN A 124 8.24 -11.85 7.79
CA GLN A 124 9.62 -11.63 8.22
C GLN A 124 10.61 -12.58 7.53
N ALA A 125 10.26 -13.88 7.44
CA ALA A 125 11.11 -14.85 6.76
C ALA A 125 11.26 -14.55 5.27
N GLN A 126 10.20 -14.11 4.59
CA GLN A 126 10.24 -13.71 3.18
C GLN A 126 11.08 -12.45 2.97
N ALA A 127 10.91 -11.43 3.81
CA ALA A 127 11.71 -10.20 3.74
C ALA A 127 13.21 -10.47 3.91
N ALA A 128 13.58 -11.32 4.88
CA ALA A 128 14.96 -11.72 5.10
C ALA A 128 15.57 -12.42 3.87
N GLN A 129 14.82 -13.31 3.23
CA GLN A 129 15.27 -14.00 2.02
C GLN A 129 15.43 -13.04 0.83
N ALA A 130 14.50 -12.11 0.64
CA ALA A 130 14.53 -11.18 -0.49
C ALA A 130 15.71 -10.19 -0.43
N THR A 131 16.11 -9.79 0.79
CA THR A 131 17.28 -8.92 1.01
C THR A 131 18.57 -9.56 0.46
N VAL A 132 18.71 -10.88 0.63
CA VAL A 132 19.87 -11.62 0.11
C VAL A 132 19.91 -11.62 -1.43
N VAL A 133 18.73 -11.74 -2.07
CA VAL A 133 18.62 -11.79 -3.53
C VAL A 133 18.85 -10.42 -4.18
N ALA A 134 18.35 -9.35 -3.57
CA ALA A 134 18.46 -8.01 -4.14
C ALA A 134 19.88 -7.39 -4.04
N GLY A 135 20.79 -7.99 -3.27
CA GLY A 135 22.15 -7.48 -3.07
C GLY A 135 22.22 -6.13 -2.32
N SER A 136 21.08 -5.65 -1.83
CA SER A 136 20.98 -4.40 -1.06
C SER A 136 21.12 -4.68 0.44
N PRO A 137 21.75 -3.79 1.22
CA PRO A 137 21.69 -3.88 2.67
C PRO A 137 20.22 -3.81 3.12
N PRO A 138 19.85 -4.50 4.23
CA PRO A 138 18.49 -4.43 4.75
C PRO A 138 18.12 -2.96 4.97
N VAL A 139 16.98 -2.54 4.43
CA VAL A 139 16.43 -1.21 4.71
C VAL A 139 16.25 -1.16 6.22
N ALA A 140 17.05 -0.34 6.90
CA ALA A 140 16.89 -0.16 8.34
C ALA A 140 15.46 0.30 8.57
N ALA A 141 14.71 -0.43 9.41
CA ALA A 141 13.39 0.01 9.84
C ALA A 141 13.50 1.48 10.26
N PRO A 142 12.56 2.36 9.84
CA PRO A 142 12.65 3.78 10.15
C PRO A 142 12.88 3.90 11.67
N ALA A 143 14.04 4.46 12.04
CA ALA A 143 14.42 4.60 13.43
C ALA A 143 13.25 5.31 14.12
N GLN A 144 12.60 4.63 15.07
CA GLN A 144 11.42 5.17 15.75
C GLN A 144 11.81 6.52 16.36
N ALA A 145 11.39 7.59 15.70
CA ALA A 145 11.51 8.93 16.25
C ALA A 145 10.51 9.01 17.40
N MET A 146 10.97 8.65 18.60
CA MET A 146 10.31 8.96 19.85
C MET A 146 10.32 10.48 20.05
N GLY A 147 9.42 11.16 19.33
CA GLY A 147 9.20 12.59 19.44
C GLY A 147 8.31 12.88 20.65
N GLY A 148 8.92 13.46 21.68
CA GLY A 148 8.26 13.92 22.89
C GLY A 148 7.18 14.98 22.63
N ALA A 149 6.14 14.93 23.45
CA ALA A 149 5.08 15.91 23.52
C ALA A 149 5.64 17.29 23.93
N GLY A 150 5.64 18.25 23.00
CA GLY A 150 5.73 19.67 23.31
C GLY A 150 4.32 20.29 23.36
N PRO A 151 4.03 21.21 24.30
CA PRO A 151 2.72 21.87 24.39
C PRO A 151 2.57 22.94 23.31
N SER A 152 1.61 22.76 22.38
CA SER A 152 1.24 23.79 21.41
C SER A 152 0.23 24.77 22.01
N THR A 153 0.65 26.02 22.14
CA THR A 153 -0.20 27.19 22.41
C THR A 153 -1.12 27.48 21.23
N VAL A 154 -2.44 27.50 21.51
CA VAL A 154 -3.49 27.93 20.57
C VAL A 154 -3.39 29.44 20.35
N THR A 155 -3.26 29.86 19.09
CA THR A 155 -3.51 31.24 18.65
C THR A 155 -4.73 31.23 17.74
N THR A 156 -5.82 31.84 18.21
CA THR A 156 -7.04 32.13 17.47
C THR A 156 -6.79 33.30 16.51
N GLY A 157 -7.01 33.08 15.21
CA GLY A 157 -6.94 34.09 14.16
C GLY A 157 -8.19 34.06 13.29
N ASP A 158 -8.68 35.25 13.00
CA ASP A 158 -10.04 35.64 12.63
C ASP A 158 -10.35 35.59 11.11
N THR A 159 -11.63 35.32 10.83
CA THR A 159 -12.52 35.62 9.68
C THR A 159 -11.97 36.26 8.39
N SER A 160 -12.40 35.74 7.22
CA SER A 160 -12.84 36.59 6.10
C SER A 160 -13.78 35.85 5.14
N MET A 161 -14.94 36.47 4.85
CA MET A 161 -15.98 36.04 3.90
C MET A 161 -15.91 36.87 2.61
N GLY A 162 -16.10 36.20 1.48
CA GLY A 162 -16.37 36.77 0.15
C GLY A 162 -16.07 35.69 -0.89
N GLY A 163 -16.97 35.24 -1.77
CA GLY A 163 -18.07 35.89 -2.45
C GLY A 163 -17.77 35.82 -3.94
N THR A 164 -18.71 35.29 -4.75
CA THR A 164 -19.01 35.64 -6.16
C THR A 164 -19.37 34.42 -7.02
N THR A 165 -20.52 34.61 -7.68
CA THR A 165 -21.28 33.81 -8.65
C THR A 165 -20.71 33.86 -10.07
N GLY A 166 -21.00 32.83 -10.89
CA GLY A 166 -21.45 33.07 -12.27
C GLY A 166 -20.90 32.16 -13.38
N GLY A 167 -21.84 31.64 -14.19
CA GLY A 167 -21.66 31.20 -15.59
C GLY A 167 -20.96 29.86 -15.78
N GLY A 168 -21.30 28.99 -16.72
CA GLY A 168 -22.11 29.07 -17.94
C GLY A 168 -21.77 27.81 -18.74
N ALA A 169 -22.71 27.36 -19.56
CA ALA A 169 -22.71 26.10 -20.30
C ALA A 169 -21.44 25.81 -21.12
N GLU A 170 -21.13 24.53 -21.35
CA GLU A 170 -21.19 23.92 -22.67
C GLU A 170 -21.05 22.39 -22.58
N ILE A 171 -21.82 21.72 -23.42
CA ILE A 171 -21.95 20.27 -23.50
C ILE A 171 -20.97 19.85 -24.58
N GLU A 172 -19.83 19.27 -24.20
CA GLU A 172 -18.89 18.68 -25.15
C GLU A 172 -18.95 17.15 -25.04
N GLU A 173 -19.23 16.55 -26.18
CA GLU A 173 -19.48 15.13 -26.42
C GLU A 173 -18.18 14.33 -26.19
N ALA A 174 -18.15 13.48 -25.15
CA ALA A 174 -16.98 12.68 -24.85
C ALA A 174 -16.89 11.46 -25.79
N PRO A 175 -15.73 11.20 -26.43
CA PRO A 175 -15.52 9.96 -27.17
C PRO A 175 -15.48 8.78 -26.20
N SER A 176 -16.31 7.78 -26.50
CA SER A 176 -16.30 6.45 -25.88
C SER A 176 -14.90 5.84 -25.95
N THR A 177 -14.14 6.00 -24.88
CA THR A 177 -12.87 5.30 -24.64
C THR A 177 -13.16 4.14 -23.71
N ALA A 178 -13.75 3.08 -24.26
CA ALA A 178 -13.90 1.79 -23.59
C ALA A 178 -12.57 1.01 -23.52
N ALA A 179 -11.47 1.73 -23.30
CA ALA A 179 -10.18 1.20 -22.92
C ALA A 179 -9.85 1.87 -21.58
N GLY A 180 -10.50 1.40 -20.51
CA GLY A 180 -10.08 1.72 -19.16
C GLY A 180 -8.59 1.46 -19.09
N SER A 181 -7.82 2.47 -18.68
CA SER A 181 -6.37 2.37 -18.66
C SER A 181 -5.98 1.11 -17.87
N VAL A 182 -4.96 0.38 -18.32
CA VAL A 182 -4.40 -0.76 -17.58
C VAL A 182 -4.17 -0.41 -16.11
N ALA A 183 -3.80 0.85 -15.83
CA ALA A 183 -3.68 1.39 -14.49
C ALA A 183 -5.00 1.31 -13.70
N GLU A 184 -6.15 1.67 -14.28
CA GLU A 184 -7.46 1.59 -13.59
C GLU A 184 -7.86 0.15 -13.26
N CYS A 185 -7.59 -0.82 -14.15
CA CYS A 185 -7.89 -2.23 -13.87
C CYS A 185 -7.06 -2.77 -12.70
N ILE A 186 -5.83 -2.29 -12.53
CA ILE A 186 -4.94 -2.68 -11.43
C ILE A 186 -5.32 -1.93 -10.14
N THR A 187 -5.62 -0.62 -10.21
CA THR A 187 -6.05 0.16 -9.04
C THR A 187 -7.38 -0.36 -8.46
N LEU A 188 -8.30 -0.86 -9.27
CA LEU A 188 -9.55 -1.47 -8.78
C LEU A 188 -9.36 -2.80 -8.03
N LEU A 189 -8.17 -3.41 -8.11
CA LEU A 189 -7.86 -4.67 -7.44
C LEU A 189 -7.16 -4.48 -6.07
N LEU A 190 -6.58 -3.31 -5.83
CA LEU A 190 -5.95 -2.93 -4.56
C LEU A 190 -7.00 -2.36 -3.60
#